data_AF-A0A1L7NMU6-F1
#
_entry.id   AF-A0A1L7NMU6-F1
#
_cell.length_a   1.000
_cell.length_b   1.000
_cell.length_c   1.000
_cell.angle_alpha   90.00
_cell.angle_beta   90.00
_cell.angle_gamma   90.00
#
_symmetry.space_group_name_H-M   'P 1'
#
loop_
_entity.id
_entity.type
_entity.pdbx_description
1 polymer ?
#
loop_
_entity_poly.entity_id
_entity_poly.type
_entity_poly.pdbx_seq_one_letter_code
_entity_poly.pdbx_strand_id
1 'polypeptide(L)'
;MIRAVDSAQLALALVKAARAAPTRITFRIDPAGMTAQQIPSRTTPAPLLIAHGNEIELADLIHSFHQWNDLVQIDLIHSDGLSHFWIEDS
;
A
#
# COMPACT_ATOMS: atom_id res chain seq x y z
N MET A 1 7.77 1.39 19.43
CA MET A 1 8.62 1.80 18.29
C MET A 1 8.41 0.77 17.20
N ILE A 2 7.93 1.21 16.05
CA ILE A 2 7.72 0.34 14.88
C ILE A 2 9.06 0.12 14.22
N ARG A 3 9.39 -1.13 13.94
CA ARG A 3 10.64 -1.51 13.29
C ARG A 3 10.42 -1.62 11.78
N ALA A 4 11.49 -1.48 11.01
CA ALA A 4 11.44 -1.67 9.56
C ALA A 4 10.88 -3.07 9.17
N VAL A 5 11.09 -4.09 10.01
CA VAL A 5 10.54 -5.43 9.79
C VAL A 5 9.00 -5.47 9.86
N ASP A 6 8.37 -4.63 10.68
CA ASP A 6 6.91 -4.61 10.83
C ASP A 6 6.28 -4.05 9.53
N SER A 7 6.89 -3.00 8.98
CA SER A 7 6.48 -2.40 7.71
C SER A 7 6.71 -3.34 6.52
N ALA A 8 7.80 -4.11 6.53
CA ALA A 8 8.06 -5.13 5.52
C ALA A 8 7.03 -6.27 5.54
N GLN A 9 6.65 -6.74 6.74
CA GLN A 9 5.62 -7.78 6.86
C GLN A 9 4.26 -7.29 6.35
N LEU A 10 3.91 -6.03 6.63
CA LEU A 10 2.68 -5.44 6.13
C LEU A 10 2.72 -5.30 4.60
N ALA A 11 3.81 -4.77 4.03
CA ALA A 11 3.99 -4.64 2.58
C ALA A 11 3.86 -5.99 1.86
N LEU A 12 4.49 -7.04 2.39
CA LEU A 12 4.37 -8.41 1.86
C LEU A 12 2.92 -8.90 1.85
N ALA A 13 2.17 -8.65 2.93
CA ALA A 13 0.77 -9.06 3.02
C ALA A 13 -0.10 -8.32 1.98
N LEU A 14 0.12 -7.02 1.80
CA LEU A 14 -0.57 -6.21 0.79
C LEU A 14 -0.27 -6.68 -0.63
N VAL A 15 1.00 -6.94 -0.95
CA VAL A 15 1.42 -7.45 -2.26
C VAL A 15 0.82 -8.83 -2.52
N LYS A 16 0.79 -9.72 -1.54
CA LYS A 16 0.14 -11.04 -1.66
C LYS A 16 -1.36 -10.91 -1.95
N ALA A 17 -2.05 -10.01 -1.25
CA ALA A 17 -3.47 -9.76 -1.49
C ALA A 17 -3.71 -9.20 -2.91
N ALA A 18 -2.90 -8.25 -3.36
CA ALA A 18 -2.97 -7.69 -4.71
C ALA A 18 -2.66 -8.73 -5.81
N ARG A 19 -1.73 -9.67 -5.57
CA ARG A 19 -1.44 -10.79 -6.49
C ARG A 19 -2.59 -11.78 -6.62
N ALA A 20 -3.41 -11.91 -5.58
CA ALA A 20 -4.55 -12.82 -5.58
C ALA A 20 -5.76 -12.28 -6.37
N ALA A 21 -5.75 -10.99 -6.72
CA ALA A 21 -6.83 -10.37 -7.48
C ALA A 21 -6.35 -9.92 -8.88
N PRO A 22 -7.15 -10.15 -9.94
CA PRO A 22 -6.85 -9.61 -11.27
C PRO A 22 -7.22 -8.12 -11.40
N THR A 23 -7.73 -7.51 -10.34
CA THR A 23 -8.22 -6.13 -10.32
C THR A 23 -7.48 -5.31 -9.27
N ARG A 24 -7.50 -3.99 -9.45
CA ARG A 24 -7.00 -3.05 -8.45
C ARG A 24 -7.73 -3.20 -7.11
N ILE A 25 -6.96 -3.24 -6.03
CA ILE A 25 -7.44 -3.26 -4.65
C ILE A 25 -7.02 -1.98 -3.94
N THR A 26 -7.94 -1.34 -3.23
CA THR A 26 -7.63 -0.19 -2.38
C THR A 26 -7.47 -0.64 -0.93
N PHE A 27 -6.40 -0.20 -0.28
CA PHE A 27 -6.13 -0.42 1.13
C PHE A 27 -6.05 0.91 1.87
N ARG A 28 -6.75 1.00 3.00
CA ARG A 28 -6.50 2.01 4.01
C ARG A 28 -5.51 1.45 5.02
N ILE A 29 -4.34 2.06 5.10
CA ILE A 29 -3.26 1.66 5.98
C ILE A 29 -3.26 2.60 7.19
N ASP A 30 -3.12 2.01 8.37
CA ASP A 30 -2.75 2.69 9.60
C ASP A 30 -1.28 2.36 9.90
N PRO A 31 -0.35 3.28 9.55
CA PRO A 31 1.06 3.08 9.80
C PRO A 31 1.42 3.08 11.28
N ALA A 32 0.64 3.68 12.17
CA ALA A 32 0.92 3.67 13.61
C ALA A 32 0.52 2.33 14.26
N GLY A 33 -0.55 1.72 13.74
CA GLY A 33 -0.98 0.37 14.12
C GLY A 33 -0.29 -0.76 13.35
N MET A 34 0.41 -0.46 12.24
CA MET A 34 0.86 -1.44 11.23
C MET A 34 -0.29 -2.35 10.78
N THR A 35 -1.47 -1.75 10.57
CA THR A 35 -2.65 -2.45 10.09
C THR A 35 -3.08 -1.94 8.73
N ALA A 36 -3.78 -2.77 7.98
CA ALA A 36 -4.41 -2.36 6.73
C ALA A 36 -5.80 -2.97 6.62
N GLN A 37 -6.73 -2.17 6.10
CA GLN A 37 -8.07 -2.60 5.78
C GLN A 37 -8.30 -2.45 4.28
N GLN A 38 -8.68 -3.54 3.62
CA GLN A 38 -9.17 -3.46 2.26
C GLN A 38 -10.51 -2.71 2.24
N ILE A 39 -10.63 -1.70 1.39
CA ILE A 39 -11.87 -0.97 1.18
C ILE A 39 -12.36 -1.19 -0.26
N PRO A 40 -13.66 -0.99 -0.55
CA PRO A 40 -14.19 -1.13 -1.90
C PRO A 40 -13.43 -0.21 -2.86
N SER A 41 -12.85 -0.79 -3.92
CA SER A 41 -12.13 -0.03 -4.93
C SER A 41 -13.05 1.02 -5.55
N ARG A 42 -12.63 2.29 -5.54
CA ARG A 42 -13.38 3.35 -6.21
C ARG A 42 -13.17 3.24 -7.71
N THR A 43 -14.22 3.48 -8.49
CA THR A 43 -14.15 3.59 -9.96
C THR A 43 -13.52 4.90 -10.42
N THR A 44 -13.21 5.81 -9.49
CA THR A 44 -12.52 7.06 -9.79
C THR A 44 -11.10 6.75 -10.29
N PRO A 45 -10.63 7.35 -11.40
CA PRO A 45 -9.25 7.19 -11.82
C PRO A 45 -8.33 7.64 -10.69
N ALA A 46 -7.37 6.77 -10.31
CA ALA A 46 -6.43 7.08 -9.23
C ALA A 46 -5.76 8.44 -9.48
N PRO A 47 -5.61 9.28 -8.44
CA PRO A 47 -4.86 10.52 -8.54
C PRO A 47 -3.44 10.23 -9.03
N LEU A 48 -2.88 11.22 -9.74
CA LEU A 48 -1.68 11.12 -10.57
C LEU A 48 -0.37 11.09 -9.75
N LEU A 49 -0.37 10.53 -8.54
CA LEU A 49 0.85 10.32 -7.77
C LEU A 49 1.38 8.89 -8.02
N ILE A 50 2.34 8.83 -8.92
CA ILE A 50 2.99 7.60 -9.37
C ILE A 50 4.14 7.27 -8.42
N ALA A 51 3.90 6.41 -7.43
CA ALA A 51 4.97 5.68 -6.76
C ALA A 51 4.98 4.26 -7.35
N HIS A 52 5.68 4.05 -8.46
CA HIS A 52 5.94 2.71 -8.95
C HIS A 52 7.05 2.09 -8.10
N GLY A 53 6.76 0.95 -7.49
CA GLY A 53 7.78 0.23 -6.77
C GLY A 53 7.41 -1.19 -6.41
N ASN A 54 8.40 -1.93 -5.95
CA ASN A 54 8.28 -3.28 -5.44
C ASN A 54 7.89 -3.29 -3.94
N GLU A 55 7.83 -4.49 -3.37
CA GLU A 55 7.49 -4.71 -1.95
C GLU A 55 8.40 -3.94 -0.98
N ILE A 56 9.68 -3.77 -1.32
CA ILE A 56 10.66 -3.08 -0.47
C ILE A 56 10.34 -1.58 -0.46
N GLU A 57 10.08 -1.00 -1.62
CA GLU A 57 9.72 0.42 -1.73
C GLU A 57 8.39 0.71 -1.02
N LEU A 58 7.43 -0.22 -1.07
CA LEU A 58 6.20 -0.13 -0.29
C LEU A 58 6.45 -0.21 1.22
N ALA A 59 7.36 -1.07 1.67
CA ALA A 59 7.73 -1.19 3.08
C ALA A 59 8.39 0.09 3.61
N ASP A 60 9.33 0.66 2.85
CA ASP A 60 10.00 1.92 3.18
C ASP A 60 9.01 3.08 3.23
N LEU A 61 8.02 3.06 2.33
CA LEU A 61 6.95 4.05 2.32
C LEU A 61 6.08 3.96 3.58
N ILE A 62 5.55 2.77 3.88
CA ILE A 62 4.76 2.52 5.12
C ILE A 62 5.58 2.91 6.36
N HIS A 63 6.88 2.61 6.36
CA HIS A 63 7.78 3.01 7.42
C HIS A 63 7.98 4.53 7.46
N SER A 64 7.97 5.25 6.35
CA SER A 64 8.08 6.72 6.37
C SER A 64 6.81 7.35 6.94
N PHE A 65 5.64 6.87 6.54
CA PHE A 65 4.35 7.40 7.01
C PHE A 65 4.07 7.13 8.50
N HIS A 66 4.69 6.12 9.12
CA HIS A 66 4.56 5.93 10.58
C HIS A 66 5.06 7.15 11.37
N GLN A 67 6.00 7.91 10.81
CA GLN A 67 6.55 9.11 11.46
C GLN A 67 5.55 10.26 11.51
N TRP A 68 4.59 10.28 10.58
CA TRP A 68 3.59 11.34 10.46
C TRP A 68 2.26 10.98 11.15
N ASN A 69 2.08 9.72 11.56
CA ASN A 69 0.85 9.22 12.19
C ASN A 69 -0.41 9.49 11.33
N ASP A 70 -0.22 9.60 10.02
CA ASP A 70 -1.28 9.82 9.05
C ASP A 70 -1.74 8.49 8.46
N LEU A 71 -3.04 8.39 8.24
CA LEU A 71 -3.62 7.27 7.52
C LEU A 71 -3.29 7.43 6.04
N VAL A 72 -2.89 6.32 5.42
CA VAL A 72 -2.50 6.32 4.00
C VAL A 72 -3.45 5.44 3.23
N GLN A 73 -3.99 5.95 2.14
CA GLN A 73 -4.74 5.13 1.20
C GLN A 73 -3.83 4.73 0.04
N ILE A 74 -3.69 3.42 -0.18
CA ILE A 74 -2.86 2.85 -1.22
C ILE A 74 -3.69 1.95 -2.12
N ASP A 75 -3.70 2.25 -3.42
CA ASP A 75 -4.17 1.32 -4.44
C ASP A 75 -3.03 0.39 -4.84
N LEU A 76 -3.32 -0.91 -4.97
CA LEU A 76 -2.38 -1.91 -5.49
C LEU A 76 -2.99 -2.70 -6.63
N ILE A 77 -2.17 -3.01 -7.64
CA ILE A 77 -2.48 -4.03 -8.65
C ILE A 77 -1.22 -4.86 -8.93
N HIS A 78 -1.43 -6.11 -9.28
CA HIS A 78 -0.38 -6.94 -9.86
C HIS A 78 -0.62 -7.08 -11.37
N SER A 79 0.34 -6.66 -12.18
CA SER A 79 0.25 -6.67 -13.64
C SER A 79 1.64 -6.94 -14.24
N ASP A 80 1.71 -7.67 -15.34
CA ASP A 80 2.96 -7.95 -16.06
C ASP A 80 4.11 -8.52 -15.18
N GLY A 81 3.76 -9.27 -14.13
CA GLY A 81 4.73 -9.86 -13.18
C GLY A 81 5.29 -8.87 -12.15
N LEU A 82 4.83 -7.62 -12.15
CA LEU A 82 5.22 -6.57 -11.23
C LEU A 82 4.03 -6.11 -10.37
N SER A 83 4.33 -5.67 -9.15
CA SER A 83 3.34 -4.99 -8.31
C SER A 83 3.45 -3.50 -8.57
N HIS A 84 2.32 -2.84 -8.81
CA HIS A 84 2.23 -1.40 -8.94
C HIS A 84 1.36 -0.88 -7.80
N PHE A 85 1.77 0.23 -7.19
CA PHE A 85 0.98 0.90 -6.16
C PHE A 85 0.81 2.40 -6.46
N TRP A 86 -0.20 3.01 -5.85
CA TRP A 86 -0.49 4.44 -5.93
C TRP A 86 -0.94 4.93 -4.56
N ILE A 87 -0.58 6.15 -4.20
CA ILE A 87 -1.00 6.77 -2.93
C ILE A 87 -2.03 7.82 -3.26
N GLU A 88 -3.15 7.78 -2.58
CA GLU A 88 -4.14 8.85 -2.66
C GLU A 88 -3.88 9.86 -1.55
N ASP A 89 -3.70 11.12 -1.93
CA ASP A 89 -3.77 12.25 -1.00
C ASP A 89 -5.24 12.41 -0.58
N SER A 90 -5.50 12.40 0.72
CA SER A 90 -6.86 12.37 1.30
C SER A 90 -7.43 13.75 1.53
#